data_AF-A0A2M7S477-F1
#
_entry.id   AF-A0A2M7S477-F1
#
_cell.length_a   1.000
_cell.length_b   1.000
_cell.length_c   1.000
_cell.angle_alpha   90.00
_cell.angle_beta   90.00
_cell.angle_gamma   90.00
#
_symmetry.space_group_name_H-M   'P 1'
#
loop_
_entity.id
_entity.type
_entity.pdbx_description
1 polymer ?
#
loop_
_entity_poly.entity_id
_entity_poly.type
_entity_poly.pdbx_seq_one_letter_code
_entity_poly.pdbx_strand_id
1 'polypeptide(L)'
;MRVLTGILQESKEYYIAIQKELNKRIGSLPKGSVKKRNIYGRTYYYLQLRNGEKVVHKYLGKEKPVLIEKDLKKRKLMLQQLKEAKQALEIIRRSEGKRNARAR
;
A
#
# COMPACT_ATOMS: atom_id res chain seq x y z
N MET A 1 -20.76 -17.05 25.01
CA MET A 1 -19.70 -16.32 24.28
C MET A 1 -19.79 -16.42 22.74
N ARG A 2 -20.96 -16.67 22.13
CA ARG A 2 -21.12 -16.80 20.65
C ARG A 2 -21.07 -15.49 19.87
N VAL A 3 -21.59 -14.41 20.45
CA VAL A 3 -21.65 -13.08 19.80
C VAL A 3 -20.24 -12.53 19.55
N LEU A 4 -19.36 -12.64 20.54
CA LEU A 4 -17.99 -12.13 20.44
C LEU A 4 -17.10 -12.93 19.47
N THR A 5 -17.43 -14.20 19.22
CA THR A 5 -16.76 -15.00 18.17
C THR A 5 -17.27 -14.64 16.78
N GLY A 6 -18.57 -14.38 16.62
CA GLY A 6 -19.15 -13.91 15.35
C GLY A 6 -18.55 -12.59 14.89
N ILE A 7 -18.52 -11.59 15.79
CA ILE A 7 -17.94 -10.25 15.50
C ILE A 7 -16.47 -10.36 15.08
N LEU A 8 -15.71 -11.24 15.71
CA LEU A 8 -14.29 -11.42 15.41
C LEU A 8 -14.08 -12.05 14.02
N GLN A 9 -14.93 -13.02 13.66
CA GLN A 9 -14.92 -13.67 12.36
C GLN A 9 -15.31 -12.69 11.25
N GLU A 10 -16.38 -11.92 11.43
CA GLU A 10 -16.81 -10.88 10.48
C GLU A 10 -15.72 -9.82 10.27
N SER A 11 -15.08 -9.37 11.36
CA SER A 11 -13.97 -8.41 11.29
C SER A 11 -12.79 -8.98 10.49
N LYS A 12 -12.48 -10.27 10.68
CA LYS A 12 -11.41 -10.95 9.96
C LYS A 12 -11.68 -11.00 8.46
N GLU A 13 -12.89 -11.41 8.08
CA GLU A 13 -13.32 -11.49 6.68
C GLU A 13 -13.29 -10.11 6.01
N TYR A 14 -13.78 -9.08 6.71
CA TYR A 14 -13.71 -7.68 6.27
C TYR A 14 -12.28 -7.23 5.96
N TYR A 15 -11.34 -7.42 6.89
CA TYR A 15 -9.95 -6.99 6.66
C TYR A 15 -9.24 -7.82 5.58
N ILE A 16 -9.57 -9.10 5.41
CA ILE A 16 -9.07 -9.93 4.30
C ILE A 16 -9.56 -9.37 2.96
N ALA A 17 -10.84 -9.04 2.85
CA ALA A 17 -11.42 -8.47 1.64
C ALA A 17 -10.77 -7.12 1.28
N ILE A 18 -10.61 -6.23 2.26
CA ILE A 18 -9.92 -4.95 2.10
C ILE A 18 -8.47 -5.15 1.67
N GLN A 19 -7.75 -6.07 2.31
CA GLN A 19 -6.36 -6.35 1.95
C GLN A 19 -6.24 -6.79 0.49
N LYS A 20 -7.14 -7.66 0.02
CA LYS A 20 -7.18 -8.13 -1.37
C LYS A 20 -7.45 -6.98 -2.34
N GLU A 21 -8.43 -6.15 -2.04
CA GLU A 21 -8.79 -5.01 -2.89
C GLU A 21 -7.67 -3.96 -2.96
N LEU A 22 -7.09 -3.59 -1.82
CA LEU A 22 -5.97 -2.65 -1.75
C LEU A 22 -4.77 -3.17 -2.54
N ASN A 23 -4.42 -4.45 -2.40
CA ASN A 23 -3.33 -5.04 -3.19
C ASN A 23 -3.59 -4.94 -4.71
N LYS A 24 -4.82 -5.20 -5.16
CA LYS A 24 -5.20 -5.07 -6.57
C LYS A 24 -5.05 -3.62 -7.06
N ARG A 25 -5.61 -2.66 -6.31
CA ARG A 25 -5.54 -1.22 -6.66
C ARG A 25 -4.11 -0.68 -6.61
N ILE A 26 -3.31 -1.10 -5.62
CA ILE A 26 -1.88 -0.75 -5.54
C ILE A 26 -1.14 -1.36 -6.74
N GLY A 27 -1.51 -2.55 -7.21
CA GLY A 27 -0.89 -3.20 -8.37
C GLY A 27 -0.96 -2.37 -9.66
N SER A 28 -2.05 -1.61 -9.87
CA SER A 28 -2.23 -0.78 -11.06
C SER A 28 -1.58 0.61 -10.97
N LEU A 29 -1.12 1.04 -9.79
CA LEU A 29 -0.52 2.36 -9.58
C LEU A 29 1.00 2.35 -9.80
N PRO A 30 1.58 3.43 -10.36
CA PRO A 30 3.02 3.53 -10.58
C PRO A 30 3.82 3.41 -9.28
N LYS A 31 5.03 2.88 -9.36
CA LYS A 31 5.98 2.80 -8.24
C LYS A 31 6.99 3.94 -8.33
N GLY A 32 7.60 4.28 -7.19
CA GLY A 32 8.74 5.21 -7.15
C GLY A 32 8.37 6.64 -6.76
N SER A 33 9.09 7.60 -7.34
CA SER A 33 8.92 9.04 -7.06
C SER A 33 9.24 9.88 -8.29
N VAL A 34 8.56 11.02 -8.45
CA VAL A 34 8.90 11.99 -9.47
C VAL A 34 10.10 12.82 -9.00
N LYS A 35 11.09 12.98 -9.88
CA LYS A 35 12.28 13.81 -9.67
C LYS A 35 12.31 14.93 -10.71
N LYS A 36 12.45 16.15 -10.21
CA LYS A 36 12.73 17.35 -11.01
C LYS A 36 14.24 17.47 -11.21
N ARG A 37 14.70 17.71 -12.43
CA ARG A 37 16.08 18.02 -12.78
C ARG A 37 16.14 19.32 -13.56
N ASN A 38 17.13 20.16 -13.26
CA ASN A 38 17.46 21.31 -14.08
C ASN A 38 18.73 20.98 -14.87
N ILE A 39 18.66 21.07 -16.19
CA ILE A 39 19.77 20.77 -17.10
C ILE A 39 19.86 21.93 -18.10
N TYR A 40 20.96 22.68 -18.06
CA TYR A 40 21.18 23.89 -18.88
C TYR A 40 20.01 24.87 -18.83
N GLY A 41 19.51 25.17 -17.63
CA GLY A 41 18.39 26.09 -17.41
C GLY A 41 17.01 25.53 -17.75
N ARG A 42 16.93 24.32 -18.31
CA ARG A 42 15.66 23.66 -18.67
C ARG A 42 15.25 22.66 -17.60
N THR A 43 13.97 22.64 -17.25
CA THR A 43 13.41 21.69 -16.29
C THR A 43 12.94 20.41 -16.98
N TYR A 44 13.26 19.27 -16.38
CA TYR A 44 12.87 17.94 -16.83
C TYR A 44 12.38 17.11 -15.65
N TYR A 45 11.41 16.26 -15.89
CA TYR A 45 10.83 15.36 -14.90
C TYR A 45 11.15 13.91 -15.22
N TYR A 46 11.43 13.13 -14.19
CA TYR A 46 11.76 11.71 -14.29
C TYR A 46 11.00 10.92 -13.23
N LEU A 47 10.51 9.74 -13.58
CA LEU A 47 10.06 8.74 -12.62
C LEU A 47 11.28 7.93 -12.17
N GLN A 48 11.68 8.10 -10.93
CA GLN A 48 12.69 7.29 -10.28
C GLN A 48 12.03 6.09 -9.62
N LEU A 49 12.35 4.88 -10.06
CA LEU A 49 11.86 3.63 -9.48
C LEU A 49 12.99 2.61 -9.32
N ARG A 50 12.85 1.69 -8.37
CA ARG A 50 13.76 0.55 -8.23
C ARG A 50 13.27 -0.61 -9.10
N ASN A 51 14.16 -1.14 -9.93
CA ASN A 51 13.95 -2.34 -10.73
C ASN A 51 15.01 -3.38 -10.33
N GLY A 52 14.60 -4.35 -9.50
CA GLY A 52 15.54 -5.27 -8.86
C GLY A 52 16.53 -4.52 -7.96
N GLU A 53 17.81 -4.65 -8.25
CA GLU A 53 18.90 -3.99 -7.52
C GLU A 53 19.18 -2.56 -8.01
N LYS A 54 18.72 -2.20 -9.21
CA LYS A 54 19.07 -0.95 -9.87
C LYS A 54 17.99 0.12 -9.67
N VAL A 55 18.42 1.37 -9.59
CA VAL A 55 17.52 2.54 -9.64
C VAL A 55 17.47 3.05 -11.07
N VAL A 56 16.27 3.12 -11.65
CA VAL A 56 16.02 3.56 -13.02
C VAL A 56 15.30 4.91 -13.00
N HIS A 57 15.70 5.80 -13.90
CA HIS A 57 15.06 7.09 -14.12
C HIS A 57 14.38 7.11 -15.49
N LYS A 58 13.05 6.98 -15.52
CA LYS A 58 12.28 7.07 -16.76
C LYS A 58 11.90 8.53 -17.02
N TYR A 59 12.23 9.06 -18.20
CA TYR A 59 11.88 10.43 -18.57
C TYR A 59 10.35 10.61 -18.67
N LEU A 60 9.83 11.71 -18.12
CA LEU A 60 8.40 12.06 -18.08
C LEU A 60 8.05 13.31 -18.88
N GLY A 61 9.05 14.03 -19.42
CA GLY A 61 8.83 15.29 -20.13
C GLY A 61 9.39 16.52 -19.41
N LYS A 62 9.16 17.68 -20.02
CA LYS A 62 9.51 19.01 -19.48
C LYS A 62 8.43 19.57 -18.57
N GLU A 63 7.19 19.14 -18.77
CA GLU A 63 6.03 19.56 -18.00
C GLU A 63 5.89 18.77 -16.71
N LYS A 64 5.27 19.39 -15.70
CA LYS A 64 5.05 18.76 -14.41
C LYS A 64 4.05 17.60 -14.57
N PRO A 65 4.41 16.35 -14.21
CA PRO A 65 3.56 15.18 -14.42
C PRO A 65 2.51 15.04 -13.30
N VAL A 66 1.55 15.97 -13.25
CA VAL A 66 0.57 16.10 -12.16
C VAL A 66 -0.24 14.81 -11.93
N LEU A 67 -0.65 14.13 -13.01
CA LEU A 67 -1.40 12.87 -12.91
C LEU A 67 -0.57 11.76 -12.24
N ILE A 68 0.70 11.63 -12.62
CA ILE A 68 1.61 10.64 -12.02
C ILE A 68 1.87 10.97 -10.56
N GLU A 69 2.07 12.25 -10.21
CA GLU A 69 2.22 12.66 -8.80
C GLU A 69 0.97 12.32 -7.98
N LYS A 70 -0.23 12.54 -8.52
CA LYS A 70 -1.50 12.17 -7.87
C LYS A 70 -1.58 10.66 -7.64
N ASP A 71 -1.24 9.85 -8.63
CA ASP A 71 -1.32 8.39 -8.52
C ASP A 71 -0.27 7.82 -7.56
N LEU A 72 0.94 8.39 -7.52
CA LEU A 72 1.94 8.05 -6.52
C LEU A 72 1.49 8.40 -5.08
N LYS A 73 0.82 9.55 -4.90
CA LYS A 73 0.23 9.92 -3.60
C LYS A 73 -0.88 8.95 -3.20
N LYS A 74 -1.80 8.61 -4.11
CA LYS A 74 -2.84 7.59 -3.88
C LYS A 74 -2.22 6.26 -3.47
N ARG A 75 -1.17 5.82 -4.17
CA ARG A 75 -0.45 4.58 -3.84
C ARG A 75 0.10 4.61 -2.42
N LYS A 76 0.72 5.72 -2.01
CA LYS A 76 1.28 5.86 -0.66
C LYS A 76 0.20 5.76 0.41
N LEU A 77 -0.96 6.39 0.19
CA LEU A 77 -2.11 6.31 1.10
C LEU A 77 -2.64 4.86 1.19
N MET A 78 -2.82 4.20 0.05
CA MET A 78 -3.29 2.81 0.03
C MET A 78 -2.31 1.83 0.68
N LEU A 79 -0.99 2.05 0.55
CA LEU A 79 0.02 1.26 1.25
C LEU A 79 -0.06 1.42 2.77
N GLN A 80 -0.40 2.62 3.24
CA GLN A 80 -0.61 2.89 4.66
C GLN A 80 -1.88 2.17 5.18
N GLN A 81 -2.99 2.28 4.45
CA GLN A 81 -4.22 1.54 4.76
C GLN A 81 -4.00 0.01 4.76
N LEU A 82 -3.20 -0.50 3.82
CA LEU A 82 -2.83 -1.91 3.75
C LEU A 82 -2.03 -2.36 4.98
N LYS A 83 -1.14 -1.50 5.48
CA LYS A 83 -0.37 -1.75 6.70
C LYS A 83 -1.30 -1.86 7.92
N GLU A 84 -2.25 -0.93 8.04
CA GLU A 84 -3.25 -0.93 9.12
C GLU A 84 -4.14 -2.18 9.07
N ALA A 85 -4.64 -2.56 7.89
CA ALA A 85 -5.43 -3.78 7.72
C ALA A 85 -4.64 -5.05 8.12
N LYS A 86 -3.34 -5.11 7.78
CA LYS A 86 -2.46 -6.22 8.21
C LYS A 86 -2.27 -6.26 9.72
N GLN A 87 -2.11 -5.10 10.36
CA GLN A 87 -1.99 -5.01 11.82
C GLN A 87 -3.27 -5.46 12.51
N ALA A 88 -4.44 -5.05 12.00
CA ALA A 88 -5.73 -5.50 12.51
C ALA A 88 -5.88 -7.03 12.41
N LEU A 89 -5.53 -7.62 11.27
CA LEU A 89 -5.53 -9.09 11.09
C LEU A 89 -4.57 -9.80 12.04
N GLU A 90 -3.41 -9.21 12.32
CA GLU A 90 -2.46 -9.78 13.27
C GLU A 90 -3.02 -9.78 14.71
N ILE A 91 -3.69 -8.71 15.12
CA ILE A 91 -4.35 -8.59 16.43
C ILE A 91 -5.45 -9.65 16.55
N ILE A 92 -6.27 -9.83 15.52
CA ILE A 92 -7.32 -10.85 15.46
C ILE A 92 -6.70 -12.24 15.63
N ARG A 93 -5.67 -12.56 14.83
CA ARG A 93 -4.96 -13.85 14.88
C ARG A 93 -4.39 -14.15 16.27
N ARG A 94 -3.76 -13.16 16.92
CA ARG A 94 -3.21 -13.31 18.28
C ARG A 94 -4.32 -13.56 19.31
N SER A 95 -5.47 -12.92 19.14
CA SER A 95 -6.63 -13.07 20.03
C SER A 95 -7.26 -14.47 19.92
N GLU A 96 -7.33 -15.02 18.70
CA GLU A 96 -7.74 -16.42 18.45
C GLU A 96 -6.76 -17.42 19.11
N GLY A 97 -5.44 -17.21 18.95
CA GLY A 97 -4.42 -18.09 19.53
C GLY A 97 -4.43 -18.11 21.06
N LYS A 98 -4.58 -16.95 21.72
CA LYS A 98 -4.71 -16.85 23.18
C LYS A 98 -5.98 -17.52 23.71
N ARG A 99 -7.08 -17.49 22.95
CA ARG A 99 -8.32 -18.21 23.28
C ARG A 99 -8.11 -19.72 23.24
N ASN A 100 -7.48 -20.23 22.19
CA ASN A 100 -7.24 -21.67 22.03
C ASN A 100 -6.31 -22.23 23.12
N ALA A 101 -5.38 -21.42 23.63
CA ALA A 101 -4.50 -21.80 24.74
C ALA A 101 -5.19 -21.82 26.12
N ARG A 102 -6.28 -21.05 26.30
CA ARG A 102 -7.06 -21.01 27.56
C ARG A 102 -8.20 -22.03 27.61
N ALA A 103 -8.53 -22.63 26.47
CA ALA A 103 -9.58 -23.65 26.33
C ALA A 103 -9.04 -25.09 26.40
N ARG A 104 -7.73 -25.25 26.59
CA ARG A 104 -7.03 -26.52 26.88
C ARG A 104 -6.63 -26.52 28.34
#